data_AF-A0AB35YF49-F1
#
_entry.id   AF-A0AB35YF49-F1
#
_cell.length_a   1.000
_cell.length_b   1.000
_cell.length_c   1.000
_cell.angle_alpha   90.00
_cell.angle_beta   90.00
_cell.angle_gamma   90.00
#
_symmetry.space_group_name_H-M   'P 1'
#
loop_
_entity.id
_entity.type
_entity.pdbx_description
1 polymer ?
#
loop_
_entity_poly.entity_id
_entity_poly.type
_entity_poly.pdbx_seq_one_letter_code
_entity_poly.pdbx_strand_id
1 'polypeptide(L)'
;MDTILYEQNLDKMCQQISKVSSSIILHAIVNHYNWDDGPESMIAALNNPVCAVITFMEMFELMEGDYWLKQTENELDGSPWKQQWKEMAEKLKVKLEL
;
A
#
# COMPACT_ATOMS: atom_id res chain seq x y z
N MET A 1 -4.59 -15.21 5.62
CA MET A 1 -4.92 -13.77 5.53
C MET A 1 -4.91 -13.19 6.93
N ASP A 2 -5.76 -13.68 7.83
CA ASP A 2 -5.80 -13.23 9.23
C ASP A 2 -4.43 -13.29 9.91
N THR A 3 -3.68 -14.38 9.73
CA THR A 3 -2.30 -14.50 10.24
C THR A 3 -1.32 -13.45 9.73
N ILE A 4 -1.58 -12.85 8.55
CA ILE A 4 -0.77 -11.77 8.00
C ILE A 4 -1.22 -10.42 8.59
N LEU A 5 -2.52 -10.18 8.68
CA LEU A 5 -3.09 -8.93 9.19
C LEU A 5 -2.85 -8.71 10.69
N TYR A 6 -2.72 -9.80 11.46
CA TYR A 6 -2.42 -9.74 12.90
C TYR A 6 -0.94 -9.98 13.22
N GLU A 7 -0.06 -9.98 12.22
CA GLU A 7 1.39 -10.11 12.43
C GLU A 7 1.95 -8.79 12.99
N GLN A 8 2.49 -8.84 14.21
CA GLN A 8 3.02 -7.65 14.89
C GLN A 8 4.43 -7.26 14.39
N ASN A 9 5.14 -8.17 13.74
CA ASN A 9 6.44 -7.88 13.17
C ASN A 9 6.28 -7.40 11.70
N LEU A 10 6.51 -6.10 11.48
CA LEU A 10 6.35 -5.47 10.17
C LEU A 10 7.18 -6.14 9.06
N ASP A 11 8.44 -6.47 9.33
CA ASP A 11 9.30 -7.15 8.34
C ASP A 11 8.73 -8.50 7.94
N LYS A 12 8.21 -9.25 8.91
CA LYS A 12 7.59 -10.56 8.68
C LYS A 12 6.27 -10.42 7.91
N MET A 13 5.46 -9.40 8.21
CA MET A 13 4.25 -9.09 7.47
C MET A 13 4.58 -8.78 5.99
N CYS A 14 5.55 -7.89 5.72
CA CYS A 14 6.03 -7.58 4.38
C CYS A 14 6.55 -8.82 3.64
N GLN A 15 7.32 -9.68 4.31
CA GLN A 15 7.80 -10.94 3.74
C GLN A 15 6.67 -11.92 3.42
N GLN A 16 5.61 -11.98 4.24
CA GLN A 16 4.46 -12.83 3.97
C GLN A 16 3.64 -12.28 2.79
N ILE A 17 3.38 -10.98 2.75
CA ILE A 17 2.65 -10.31 1.67
C ILE A 17 3.36 -10.51 0.33
N SER A 18 4.69 -10.34 0.27
CA SER A 18 5.47 -10.55 -0.96
C SER A 18 5.46 -11.99 -1.47
N LYS A 19 5.13 -12.97 -0.62
CA LYS A 19 5.01 -14.40 -0.99
C LYS A 19 3.58 -14.82 -1.33
N VAL A 20 2.59 -13.95 -1.19
CA VAL A 20 1.21 -14.25 -1.59
C VAL A 20 1.17 -14.50 -3.09
N SER A 21 0.63 -15.65 -3.50
CA SER A 21 0.56 -16.09 -4.90
C SER A 21 -0.84 -16.03 -5.50
N SER A 22 -1.83 -15.55 -4.75
CA SER A 22 -3.22 -15.40 -5.20
C SER A 22 -3.61 -13.92 -5.20
N SER A 23 -4.02 -13.41 -6.36
CA SER A 23 -4.52 -12.04 -6.51
C SER A 23 -5.75 -11.78 -5.64
N ILE A 24 -6.61 -12.77 -5.46
CA ILE A 24 -7.81 -12.69 -4.59
C ILE A 24 -7.39 -12.54 -3.13
N ILE A 25 -6.43 -13.34 -2.66
CA ILE A 25 -5.93 -13.25 -1.28
C ILE A 25 -5.24 -11.90 -1.05
N LEU A 26 -4.44 -11.44 -2.03
CA LEU A 26 -3.76 -10.14 -1.91
C LEU A 26 -4.76 -8.98 -1.87
N HIS A 27 -5.80 -9.03 -2.71
CA HIS A 27 -6.88 -8.05 -2.70
C HIS A 27 -7.63 -8.03 -1.36
N ALA A 28 -7.91 -9.20 -0.78
CA ALA A 28 -8.54 -9.28 0.53
C ALA A 28 -7.63 -8.70 1.64
N ILE A 29 -6.32 -8.96 1.61
CA ILE A 29 -5.37 -8.34 2.56
C ILE A 29 -5.45 -6.81 2.47
N VAL A 30 -5.43 -6.24 1.26
CA VAL A 30 -5.51 -4.79 1.03
C VAL A 30 -6.80 -4.19 1.62
N ASN A 31 -7.95 -4.84 1.38
CA ASN A 31 -9.26 -4.36 1.85
C ASN A 31 -9.41 -4.36 3.38
N HIS A 32 -8.73 -5.28 4.06
CA HIS A 32 -8.86 -5.47 5.51
C HIS A 32 -7.63 -4.98 6.29
N TYR A 33 -6.66 -4.39 5.60
CA TYR A 33 -5.52 -3.75 6.24
C TYR A 33 -5.95 -2.48 6.98
N ASN A 34 -5.38 -2.24 8.15
CA ASN A 34 -5.54 -0.96 8.83
C ASN A 34 -4.57 0.05 8.19
N TRP A 35 -5.07 0.94 7.34
CA TRP A 35 -4.24 1.88 6.59
C TRP A 35 -3.52 2.92 7.45
N ASP A 36 -3.91 3.06 8.73
CA ASP A 36 -3.18 3.85 9.72
C ASP A 36 -1.85 3.18 10.18
N ASP A 37 -1.66 1.88 9.91
CA ASP A 37 -0.47 1.13 10.34
C ASP A 37 0.79 1.44 9.50
N GLY A 38 0.65 2.19 8.40
CA GLY A 38 1.77 2.65 7.58
C GLY A 38 1.82 2.05 6.16
N PRO A 39 2.63 2.64 5.26
CA PRO A 39 2.65 2.24 3.86
C PRO A 39 3.43 0.95 3.58
N GLU A 40 4.37 0.54 4.43
CA GLU A 40 5.39 -0.47 4.11
C GLU A 40 4.78 -1.82 3.68
N SER A 41 3.81 -2.33 4.43
CA SER A 41 3.09 -3.56 4.11
C SER A 41 2.33 -3.45 2.78
N MET A 42 1.75 -2.28 2.52
CA MET A 42 1.02 -2.04 1.26
C MET A 42 1.97 -1.77 0.09
N ILE A 43 3.17 -1.24 0.31
CA ILE A 43 4.23 -1.19 -0.69
C ILE A 43 4.66 -2.61 -1.07
N ALA A 44 4.75 -3.54 -0.11
CA ALA A 44 5.01 -4.94 -0.41
C ALA A 44 3.89 -5.56 -1.27
N ALA A 45 2.62 -5.21 -1.02
CA ALA A 45 1.49 -5.64 -1.84
C ALA A 45 1.53 -5.01 -3.25
N LEU A 46 1.82 -3.71 -3.36
CA LEU A 46 1.95 -2.97 -4.62
C LEU A 46 3.00 -3.59 -5.56
N ASN A 47 4.11 -4.06 -4.98
CA ASN A 47 5.22 -4.67 -5.70
C ASN A 47 5.05 -6.18 -5.93
N ASN A 48 4.00 -6.80 -5.39
CA ASN A 48 3.75 -8.22 -5.57
C ASN A 48 3.32 -8.50 -7.05
N PRO A 49 3.95 -9.48 -7.75
CA PRO A 49 3.62 -9.81 -9.14
C PRO A 49 2.16 -10.19 -9.41
N VAL A 50 1.42 -10.68 -8.41
CA VAL A 50 0.01 -11.05 -8.57
C VAL A 50 -0.95 -9.89 -8.26
N CYS A 51 -0.44 -8.69 -7.97
CA CYS A 51 -1.28 -7.54 -7.70
C CYS A 51 -2.00 -7.07 -8.96
N ALA A 52 -3.32 -7.25 -8.97
CA ALA A 52 -4.19 -6.94 -10.09
C ALA A 52 -4.55 -5.45 -10.13
N VAL A 53 -4.93 -4.95 -11.31
CA VAL A 53 -5.34 -3.55 -11.50
C VAL A 53 -6.46 -3.13 -10.54
N ILE A 54 -7.45 -4.00 -10.31
CA ILE A 54 -8.52 -3.73 -9.33
C ILE A 54 -7.99 -3.50 -7.91
N THR A 55 -6.92 -4.20 -7.53
CA THR A 55 -6.27 -3.98 -6.24
C THR A 55 -5.52 -2.66 -6.22
N PHE A 56 -4.88 -2.23 -7.31
CA PHE A 56 -4.28 -0.88 -7.37
C PHE A 56 -5.33 0.22 -7.22
N MET A 57 -6.50 0.09 -7.86
CA MET A 57 -7.61 1.04 -7.70
C MET A 57 -8.05 1.11 -6.23
N GLU A 58 -8.28 -0.05 -5.61
CA GLU A 58 -8.67 -0.13 -4.19
C GLU A 58 -7.63 0.50 -3.27
N MET A 59 -6.34 0.24 -3.51
CA MET A 59 -5.25 0.84 -2.74
C MET A 59 -5.25 2.37 -2.87
N PHE A 60 -5.49 2.90 -4.07
CA PHE A 60 -5.53 4.34 -4.29
C PHE A 60 -6.70 5.01 -3.57
N GLU A 61 -7.88 4.38 -3.58
CA GLU A 61 -9.06 4.87 -2.85
C GLU A 61 -8.85 4.80 -1.34
N LEU A 62 -8.45 3.64 -0.80
CA LEU A 62 -8.29 3.42 0.64
C LEU A 62 -7.21 4.30 1.26
N MET A 63 -6.13 4.59 0.53
CA MET A 63 -5.07 5.46 1.01
C MET A 63 -5.38 6.95 0.86
N GLU A 64 -6.52 7.32 0.25
CA GLU A 64 -6.81 8.69 -0.17
C GLU A 64 -5.73 9.26 -1.12
N GLY A 65 -5.44 8.56 -2.23
CA GLY A 65 -4.32 8.87 -3.13
C GLY A 65 -4.27 10.33 -3.60
N ASP A 66 -5.42 10.92 -3.92
CA ASP A 66 -5.52 12.34 -4.29
C ASP A 66 -5.06 13.31 -3.20
N TYR A 67 -5.27 12.96 -1.92
CA TYR A 67 -4.79 13.76 -0.80
C TYR A 67 -3.27 13.78 -0.77
N TRP A 68 -2.63 12.61 -0.95
CA TRP A 68 -1.17 12.50 -0.95
C TRP A 68 -0.51 13.16 -2.16
N LEU A 69 -1.12 13.06 -3.35
CA LEU A 69 -0.62 13.71 -4.56
C LEU A 69 -0.64 15.24 -4.47
N LYS A 70 -1.54 15.82 -3.67
CA LYS A 70 -1.65 17.27 -3.48
C LYS A 70 -0.67 17.82 -2.44
N GLN A 71 0.00 16.97 -1.67
CA GLN A 71 0.95 17.41 -0.64
C GLN A 71 2.18 18.08 -1.26
N THR A 72 2.51 19.26 -0.75
CA THR A 72 3.70 20.03 -1.09
C THR A 72 4.93 19.55 -0.32
N GLU A 73 6.13 19.89 -0.80
CA GLU A 73 7.39 19.54 -0.10
C GLU A 73 7.39 20.04 1.36
N ASN A 74 6.88 21.24 1.61
CA ASN A 74 6.79 21.82 2.95
C ASN A 74 5.86 21.01 3.89
N GLU A 75 4.79 20.41 3.38
CA GLU A 75 3.85 19.61 4.18
C GLU A 75 4.40 18.22 4.52
N LEU A 76 5.36 17.75 3.72
CA LEU A 76 6.07 16.47 3.86
C LEU A 76 7.35 16.60 4.69
N ASP A 77 7.90 17.81 4.80
CA ASP A 77 9.17 18.07 5.46
C ASP A 77 9.21 17.51 6.90
N GLY A 78 10.36 16.96 7.26
CA GLY A 78 10.59 16.34 8.57
C GLY A 78 9.81 15.05 8.85
N SER A 79 9.04 14.49 7.90
CA SER A 79 8.20 13.30 8.12
C SER A 79 8.47 12.19 7.08
N PRO A 80 9.46 11.31 7.31
CA PRO A 80 9.80 10.23 6.37
C PRO A 80 8.61 9.32 6.00
N TRP A 81 7.71 9.07 6.95
CA TRP A 81 6.53 8.24 6.72
C TRP A 81 5.52 8.88 5.74
N LYS A 82 5.37 10.21 5.74
CA LYS A 82 4.52 10.92 4.76
C LYS A 82 5.10 10.81 3.35
N GLN A 83 6.41 10.84 3.24
CA GLN A 83 7.10 10.71 1.95
C GLN A 83 6.79 9.35 1.30
N GLN A 84 6.79 8.27 2.09
CA GLN A 84 6.47 6.93 1.60
C GLN A 84 5.01 6.82 1.10
N TRP A 85 4.05 7.47 1.78
CA TRP A 85 2.67 7.54 1.28
C TRP A 85 2.57 8.28 -0.04
N LYS A 86 3.25 9.43 -0.18
CA LYS A 86 3.26 10.17 -1.45
C LYS A 86 3.88 9.35 -2.58
N GLU A 87 5.04 8.73 -2.34
CA GLU A 87 5.69 7.88 -3.34
C GLU A 87 4.81 6.70 -3.77
N MET A 88 4.05 6.12 -2.82
CA MET A 88 3.08 5.08 -3.11
C MET A 88 1.93 5.60 -3.99
N ALA A 89 1.38 6.78 -3.69
CA ALA A 89 0.34 7.42 -4.51
C ALA A 89 0.84 7.72 -5.94
N GLU A 90 2.06 8.22 -6.07
CA GLU A 90 2.69 8.49 -7.38
C GLU A 90 2.86 7.20 -8.20
N LYS A 91 3.29 6.10 -7.57
CA LYS A 91 3.40 4.79 -8.24
C LYS A 91 2.04 4.25 -8.69
N LEU A 92 1.02 4.41 -7.85
CA LEU A 92 -0.35 3.98 -8.17
C LEU A 92 -0.92 4.81 -9.32
N LYS A 93 -0.74 6.13 -9.31
CA LYS A 93 -1.13 7.03 -10.42
C LYS A 93 -0.57 6.54 -11.75
N VAL A 94 0.73 6.24 -11.79
CA VAL A 94 1.40 5.72 -13.01
C VAL A 94 0.83 4.36 -13.43
N LYS A 95 0.61 3.44 -12.48
CA LYS A 95 0.05 2.10 -12.76
C LYS A 95 -1.42 2.13 -13.22
N LEU A 96 -2.16 3.15 -12.82
CA LEU A 96 -3.59 3.33 -13.12
C LEU A 96 -3.84 4.27 -14.30
N GLU A 97 -2.78 4.90 -14.85
CA GLU A 97 -2.87 5.89 -15.93
C GLU A 97 -3.77 7.09 -15.58
N LEU A 98 -3.69 7.55 -14.30
CA LEU A 98 -4.40 8.72 -13.76
C LEU A 98 -3.60 10.03 -13.88
#